data_AF-A0AA87IJM3-F1
#
_entry.id   AF-A0AA87IJM3-F1
#
_cell.length_a   1.000
_cell.length_b   1.000
_cell.length_c   1.000
_cell.angle_alpha   90.00
_cell.angle_beta   90.00
_cell.angle_gamma   90.00
#
_symmetry.space_group_name_H-M   'P 1'
#
loop_
_entity.id
_entity.type
_entity.pdbx_description
1 polymer ?
#
loop_
_entity_poly.entity_id
_entity_poly.type
_entity_poly.pdbx_seq_one_letter_code
_entity_poly.pdbx_strand_id
1 'polypeptide(L)'
;MLDRRQPADVTEWLQKYPAIELITRDGSKLYAAAVKAASPAILQVADRWHLLHSYLKHLRIRLARCCRLDGCHQAPPNQFLIKM
;
A
#
# COMPACT_ATOMS: atom_id res chain seq x y z
N MET A 1 11.00 -6.16 -19.76
CA MET A 1 9.76 -5.84 -19.02
C MET A 1 9.23 -7.14 -18.44
N LEU A 2 8.63 -7.14 -17.24
CA LEU A 2 8.21 -8.38 -16.57
C LEU A 2 6.81 -8.78 -17.07
N ASP A 3 6.66 -9.97 -17.67
CA ASP A 3 5.37 -10.44 -18.21
C ASP A 3 4.39 -10.88 -17.13
N ARG A 4 4.92 -11.35 -15.99
CA ARG A 4 4.15 -11.81 -14.84
C ARG A 4 4.72 -11.20 -13.58
N ARG A 5 3.84 -10.79 -12.67
CA ARG A 5 4.21 -10.15 -11.40
C ARG A 5 4.27 -11.15 -10.24
N GLN A 6 4.67 -12.39 -10.49
CA GLN A 6 4.81 -13.34 -9.38
C GLN A 6 6.09 -13.02 -8.59
N PRO A 7 6.13 -13.27 -7.26
CA PRO A 7 7.30 -12.99 -6.44
C PRO A 7 8.58 -13.69 -6.93
N ALA A 8 8.44 -14.90 -7.49
CA ALA A 8 9.56 -15.66 -8.06
C ALA A 8 10.14 -14.94 -9.30
N ASP A 9 9.28 -14.52 -10.23
CA ASP A 9 9.67 -13.80 -11.45
C ASP A 9 10.38 -12.49 -11.12
N VAL A 10 9.91 -11.77 -10.10
CA VAL A 10 10.52 -10.52 -9.61
C VAL A 10 11.92 -10.79 -9.05
N THR A 11 12.08 -11.86 -8.28
CA THR A 11 13.39 -12.25 -7.70
C THR A 11 14.40 -12.52 -8.81
N GLU A 12 14.04 -13.36 -9.78
CA GLU A 12 14.92 -13.73 -10.90
C GLU A 12 15.27 -12.51 -11.75
N TRP A 13 14.29 -11.62 -12.00
CA TRP A 13 14.54 -10.41 -12.75
C TRP A 13 15.50 -9.48 -12.02
N LEU A 14 15.34 -9.26 -10.72
CA LEU A 14 16.25 -8.41 -9.94
C LEU A 14 17.68 -8.93 -9.90
N GLN A 15 17.88 -10.26 -9.86
CA GLN A 15 19.20 -10.87 -9.93
C GLN A 15 19.94 -10.58 -11.25
N LYS A 16 19.21 -10.35 -12.34
CA LYS A 16 19.80 -9.96 -13.64
C LYS A 16 20.33 -8.52 -13.66
N TYR A 17 19.95 -7.70 -12.68
CA TYR A 17 20.34 -6.28 -12.59
C TYR A 17 21.00 -5.96 -11.24
N PRO A 18 22.24 -6.42 -11.00
CA PRO A 18 22.93 -6.24 -9.72
C PRO A 18 23.27 -4.78 -9.40
N ALA A 19 23.22 -3.88 -10.39
CA ALA A 19 23.44 -2.44 -10.21
C ALA A 19 22.26 -1.72 -9.52
N ILE A 20 21.12 -2.39 -9.33
CA ILE A 20 19.97 -1.81 -8.64
C ILE A 20 20.25 -1.83 -7.13
N GLU A 21 20.40 -0.65 -6.54
CA GLU A 21 20.65 -0.49 -5.10
C GLU A 21 19.41 -0.08 -4.31
N LEU A 22 18.39 0.49 -4.97
CA LEU A 22 17.21 1.05 -4.30
C LEU A 22 15.94 0.76 -5.09
N ILE A 23 14.89 0.36 -4.37
CA ILE A 23 13.56 0.09 -4.93
C ILE A 23 12.48 0.76 -4.09
N THR A 24 11.58 1.48 -4.76
CA THR A 24 10.32 2.00 -4.18
C THR A 24 9.19 1.00 -4.34
N ARG A 25 8.38 0.77 -3.29
CA ARG A 25 7.35 -0.28 -3.28
C ARG A 25 6.10 0.05 -2.48
N ASP A 26 5.02 -0.67 -2.81
CA ASP A 26 3.63 -0.49 -2.34
C ASP A 26 3.30 -0.98 -0.92
N GLY A 27 4.25 -1.63 -0.22
CA GLY A 27 4.02 -2.23 1.09
C GLY A 27 3.62 -3.71 1.09
N SER A 28 3.47 -4.37 -0.07
CA SER A 28 3.21 -5.82 -0.18
C SER A 28 4.31 -6.72 0.39
N LYS A 29 4.03 -7.49 1.46
CA LYS A 29 5.03 -8.35 2.12
C LYS A 29 5.68 -9.37 1.18
N LEU A 30 4.94 -9.86 0.19
CA LEU A 30 5.42 -10.83 -0.79
C LEU A 30 6.56 -10.26 -1.65
N TYR A 31 6.40 -9.03 -2.16
CA TYR A 31 7.46 -8.39 -2.94
C TYR A 31 8.63 -7.96 -2.06
N ALA A 32 8.39 -7.62 -0.79
CA ALA A 32 9.50 -7.33 0.13
C ALA A 32 10.41 -8.55 0.34
N ALA A 33 9.81 -9.73 0.46
CA ALA A 33 10.52 -10.99 0.56
C ALA A 33 11.26 -11.32 -0.75
N ALA A 34 10.63 -11.11 -1.92
CA ALA A 34 11.25 -11.33 -3.22
C ALA A 34 12.50 -10.44 -3.43
N VAL A 35 12.39 -9.14 -3.13
CA VAL A 35 13.55 -8.21 -3.22
C VAL A 35 14.66 -8.65 -2.28
N LYS A 36 14.33 -9.02 -1.04
CA LYS A 36 15.31 -9.50 -0.05
C LYS A 36 15.98 -10.81 -0.48
N ALA A 37 15.23 -11.69 -1.14
CA ALA A 37 15.76 -12.94 -1.70
C ALA A 37 16.67 -12.70 -2.91
N ALA A 38 16.40 -11.66 -3.71
CA ALA A 38 17.24 -11.30 -4.84
C ALA A 38 18.59 -10.73 -4.37
N SER A 39 18.57 -9.77 -3.44
CA SER A 39 19.75 -9.28 -2.75
C SER A 39 19.38 -8.51 -1.49
N PRO A 40 19.97 -8.83 -0.31
CA PRO A 40 19.72 -8.09 0.92
C PRO A 40 20.34 -6.68 0.91
N ALA A 41 21.21 -6.36 -0.05
CA ALA A 41 21.81 -5.04 -0.19
C ALA A 41 20.84 -4.01 -0.83
N ILE A 42 19.78 -4.47 -1.49
CA ILE A 42 18.81 -3.58 -2.12
C ILE A 42 17.97 -2.87 -1.05
N LEU A 43 18.11 -1.55 -0.97
CA LEU A 43 17.34 -0.71 -0.07
C LEU A 43 15.89 -0.64 -0.52
N GLN A 44 14.98 -0.92 0.40
CA GLN A 44 13.54 -0.91 0.15
C GLN A 44 12.90 0.33 0.78
N VAL A 45 12.36 1.22 -0.06
CA VAL A 45 11.69 2.45 0.36
C VAL A 45 10.20 2.33 0.10
N ALA A 46 9.39 2.77 1.06
CA ALA A 46 7.94 2.81 0.88
C ALA A 46 7.56 3.92 -0.11
N ASP A 47 6.68 3.60 -1.04
CA ASP A 47 6.13 4.56 -1.99
C ASP A 47 5.24 5.59 -1.27
N ARG A 48 5.44 6.87 -1.60
CA ARG A 48 4.77 8.01 -0.91
C ARG A 48 3.26 7.97 -1.09
N TRP A 49 2.77 7.56 -2.26
CA TRP A 49 1.34 7.47 -2.51
C TRP A 49 0.72 6.37 -1.66
N HIS A 50 1.36 5.20 -1.56
CA HIS A 50 0.86 4.09 -0.75
C HIS A 50 0.84 4.42 0.74
N LEU A 51 1.84 5.15 1.24
CA LEU A 51 1.85 5.68 2.62
C LEU A 51 0.68 6.63 2.87
N LEU A 52 0.52 7.64 2.02
CA LEU A 52 -0.54 8.64 2.17
C LEU A 52 -1.94 8.02 2.01
N HIS A 53 -2.14 7.19 0.99
CA HIS A 53 -3.40 6.53 0.71
C HIS A 53 -3.82 5.61 1.86
N SER A 54 -2.89 4.78 2.36
CA SER A 54 -3.15 3.91 3.50
C SER A 54 -3.48 4.73 4.75
N TYR A 55 -2.73 5.80 5.01
CA TYR A 55 -2.97 6.67 6.16
C TYR A 55 -4.35 7.34 6.11
N LEU A 56 -4.69 7.99 4.99
CA LEU A 56 -5.98 8.64 4.79
C LEU A 56 -7.15 7.66 4.89
N LYS A 57 -7.00 6.43 4.37
CA LYS A 57 -8.00 5.38 4.49
C LYS A 57 -8.27 5.03 5.96
N HIS A 58 -7.22 4.85 6.77
CA HIS A 58 -7.37 4.54 8.19
C HIS A 58 -7.92 5.73 8.98
N LEU A 59 -7.45 6.94 8.69
CA LEU A 59 -7.96 8.16 9.31
C LEU A 59 -9.45 8.32 9.05
N ARG A 60 -9.90 8.10 7.81
CA ARG A 60 -11.32 8.18 7.44
C ARG A 60 -12.17 7.19 8.23
N ILE A 61 -11.69 5.95 8.42
CA ILE A 61 -12.38 4.94 9.23
C ILE A 61 -12.41 5.35 10.71
N ARG A 62 -11.30 5.89 11.23
CA ARG A 62 -11.19 6.30 12.63
C ARG A 62 -12.09 7.50 12.94
N LEU A 63 -12.07 8.53 12.10
CA LEU A 63 -12.95 9.70 12.21
C LEU A 63 -14.42 9.31 12.08
N ALA A 64 -14.77 8.44 11.13
CA ALA A 64 -16.14 7.91 11.02
C ALA A 64 -16.59 7.09 12.25
N ARG A 65 -15.65 6.53 13.02
CA ARG A 65 -15.94 5.88 14.30
C ARG A 65 -16.03 6.87 15.46
N CYS A 66 -15.17 7.89 15.53
CA CYS A 66 -15.26 8.95 16.54
C CYS A 66 -16.56 9.75 16.40
N CYS A 67 -16.97 10.12 15.17
CA CYS A 67 -18.26 10.77 14.94
C CYS A 67 -19.46 9.92 15.40
N ARG A 68 -19.32 8.59 15.48
CA ARG A 68 -20.35 7.70 16.04
C ARG A 68 -20.30 7.58 17.57
N LEU A 69 -19.15 7.85 18.19
CA LEU A 69 -18.97 7.73 19.64
C LEU A 69 -19.25 9.05 20.37
N ASP A 70 -19.08 10.19 19.71
CA ASP A 70 -19.19 11.51 20.35
C ASP A 70 -20.57 12.18 20.18
N GLY A 71 -21.59 11.49 19.67
CA GLY A 71 -22.94 12.07 19.57
C GLY A 71 -22.99 13.40 18.79
N CYS A 72 -22.13 13.58 17.79
CA CYS A 72 -22.09 14.79 16.99
C CYS A 72 -23.28 14.80 16.01
N HIS A 73 -24.39 15.39 16.46
CA HIS A 73 -25.55 15.88 15.71
C HIS A 73 -26.13 14.97 14.61
N GLN A 74 -27.40 14.59 14.82
CA GLN A 74 -28.28 13.94 13.84
C GLN A 74 -28.03 14.47 12.41
N ALA A 75 -27.63 13.59 11.50
CA ALA A 75 -27.74 13.88 10.08
C ALA A 75 -29.24 14.13 9.76
N PRO A 76 -29.60 15.20 9.02
CA PRO A 76 -30.98 15.40 8.61
C PRO A 76 -31.46 14.19 7.79
N PRO A 77 -32.73 13.76 7.93
CA PRO A 77 -33.16 12.41 7.57
C PRO A 77 -33.22 12.07 6.07
N ASN A 78 -32.70 12.91 5.16
CA ASN A 78 -32.97 12.79 3.73
C ASN A 78 -31.70 12.80 2.84
N GLN A 79 -30.76 11.87 3.04
CA GLN A 79 -29.70 11.66 2.04
C GLN A 79 -29.51 10.17 1.72
N PHE A 80 -30.33 9.69 0.79
CA PHE A 80 -30.09 8.44 0.09
C PHE A 80 -28.87 8.60 -0.82
N LEU A 81 -27.71 8.14 -0.37
CA LEU A 81 -26.55 7.95 -1.25
C LEU A 81 -26.59 6.53 -1.80
N ILE A 82 -27.26 6.35 -2.95
CA ILE A 82 -27.09 5.15 -3.77
C ILE A 82 -25.67 5.22 -4.32
N LYS A 83 -24.82 4.28 -3.90
CA LYS A 83 -23.49 4.12 -4.43
C LYS A 83 -23.54 3.08 -5.55
N MET A 84 -23.39 3.55 -6.79
CA MET A 84 -22.96 2.70 -7.92
C MET A 84 -21.51 2.27 -7.69
#